data_AF-A0A3D5U955-F1
#
_entry.id   AF-A0A3D5U955-F1
#
_cell.length_a   1.000
_cell.length_b   1.000
_cell.length_c   1.000
_cell.angle_alpha   90.00
_cell.angle_beta   90.00
_cell.angle_gamma   90.00
#
_symmetry.space_group_name_H-M   'P 1'
#
loop_
_entity.id
_entity.type
_entity.pdbx_description
1 polymer ?
#
loop_
_entity_poly.entity_id
_entity_poly.type
_entity_poly.pdbx_seq_one_letter_code
_entity_poly.pdbx_strand_id
1 'polypeptide(L)'
;AVINSIELKDFDFGPELKVDLIPEQAQILNSIVYSGGESIDLSTHNFISEVDSTSNSVTFSLQGQNDAIIQRSYRLDDQYGIHTDISVNSMGSINGVRLDLSAGIADSENNTKSKAQDYRFYLHADNDILNIKLSKLGKNPPQGSYSSFAWAAVRSKYFTIAIKE
;
A
#
# COMPACT_ATOMS: atom_id res chain seq x y z
N ALA A 1 -3.14 6.34 -9.56
CA ALA A 1 -2.15 6.99 -8.67
C ALA A 1 -1.59 5.98 -7.67
N VAL A 2 -0.27 5.89 -7.53
CA VAL A 2 0.47 4.92 -6.68
C VAL A 2 1.35 5.68 -5.69
N ILE A 3 1.90 4.99 -4.68
CA ILE A 3 2.96 5.54 -3.82
C ILE A 3 4.28 4.91 -4.22
N ASN A 4 5.27 5.73 -4.54
CA ASN A 4 6.61 5.34 -4.97
C ASN A 4 7.69 5.68 -3.94
N SER A 5 7.37 6.48 -2.92
CA SER A 5 8.30 6.83 -1.83
C SER A 5 7.53 7.20 -0.56
N ILE A 6 8.06 6.80 0.60
CA ILE A 6 7.63 7.23 1.94
C ILE A 6 8.89 7.54 2.75
N GLU A 7 9.33 8.81 2.68
CA GLU A 7 10.52 9.29 3.39
C GLU A 7 10.20 9.68 4.84
N LEU A 8 10.91 9.08 5.79
CA LEU A 8 10.84 9.43 7.20
C LEU A 8 11.87 10.52 7.53
N LYS A 9 11.40 11.76 7.66
CA LYS A 9 12.26 12.96 7.80
C LYS A 9 13.21 12.93 8.99
N ASP A 10 12.83 12.25 10.07
CA ASP A 10 13.60 12.17 11.32
C ASP A 10 14.55 10.97 11.40
N PHE A 11 14.63 10.15 10.34
CA PHE A 11 15.45 8.95 10.30
C PHE A 11 16.43 9.00 9.13
N ASP A 12 17.72 8.90 9.45
CA ASP A 12 18.79 8.89 8.47
C ASP A 12 19.26 7.45 8.23
N PHE A 13 19.37 7.06 6.97
CA PHE A 13 20.00 5.81 6.55
C PHE A 13 21.52 5.97 6.39
N GLY A 14 21.95 7.17 5.99
CA GLY A 14 23.35 7.55 5.86
C GLY A 14 23.49 9.07 5.84
N PRO A 15 24.71 9.61 5.64
CA PRO A 15 24.90 11.05 5.50
C PRO A 15 23.99 11.60 4.40
N GLU A 16 23.10 12.53 4.76
CA GLU A 16 22.17 13.22 3.85
C GLU A 16 21.13 12.32 3.16
N LEU A 17 21.01 11.04 3.55
CA LEU A 17 20.05 10.10 2.97
C LEU A 17 19.00 9.71 4.02
N LYS A 18 17.75 10.14 3.79
CA LYS A 18 16.62 9.77 4.63
C LYS A 18 16.22 8.31 4.43
N VAL A 19 15.63 7.73 5.47
CA VAL A 19 15.00 6.42 5.36
C VAL A 19 13.77 6.56 4.45
N ASP A 20 13.79 5.87 3.32
CA ASP A 20 12.59 5.59 2.52
C ASP A 20 12.10 4.18 2.84
N LEU A 21 10.80 4.04 3.11
CA LEU A 21 10.20 2.73 3.39
C LEU A 21 9.83 1.96 2.12
N ILE A 22 9.75 2.62 0.96
CA ILE A 22 9.47 1.97 -0.32
C ILE A 22 10.79 1.58 -0.98
N PRO A 23 10.97 0.33 -1.45
CA PRO A 23 12.18 -0.06 -2.16
C PRO A 23 12.42 0.81 -3.40
N GLU A 24 13.69 1.02 -3.74
CA GLU A 24 14.09 1.81 -4.91
C GLU A 24 13.40 1.30 -6.19
N GLN A 25 12.85 2.21 -6.99
CA GLN A 25 12.11 1.93 -8.23
C GLN A 25 10.85 1.08 -8.05
N ALA A 26 10.41 0.83 -6.82
CA ALA A 26 9.19 0.10 -6.55
C ALA A 26 8.00 1.05 -6.36
N GLN A 27 6.80 0.46 -6.37
CA GLN A 27 5.56 1.17 -6.11
C GLN A 27 4.65 0.30 -5.27
N ILE A 28 3.86 0.93 -4.42
CA ILE A 28 2.81 0.29 -3.64
C ILE A 28 1.46 0.94 -3.93
N LEU A 29 0.44 0.23 -3.46
CA LEU A 29 -0.96 0.57 -3.54
C LEU A 29 -1.45 0.72 -4.99
N ASN A 30 -0.82 0.05 -5.96
CA ASN A 30 -1.46 -0.07 -7.28
C ASN A 30 -2.85 -0.71 -7.12
N SER A 31 -3.81 -0.24 -7.91
CA SER A 31 -5.21 -0.63 -7.77
C SER A 31 -5.76 -1.20 -9.06
N ILE A 32 -6.44 -2.34 -8.94
CA ILE A 32 -7.22 -2.93 -10.03
C ILE A 32 -8.68 -2.93 -9.62
N VAL A 33 -9.54 -2.33 -10.43
CA VAL A 33 -11.00 -2.30 -10.21
C VAL A 33 -11.63 -3.39 -11.07
N TYR A 34 -12.48 -4.23 -10.47
CA TYR A 34 -13.21 -5.29 -11.16
C TYR A 34 -14.67 -4.89 -11.35
N SER A 35 -15.14 -4.83 -12.60
CA SER A 35 -16.53 -4.48 -12.94
C SER A 35 -17.03 -5.34 -14.10
N GLY A 36 -18.23 -5.92 -13.96
CA GLY A 36 -18.91 -6.59 -15.08
C GLY A 36 -18.18 -7.75 -15.77
N GLY A 37 -17.17 -8.34 -15.12
CA GLY A 37 -16.31 -9.39 -15.71
C GLY A 37 -15.02 -8.87 -16.34
N GLU A 38 -14.82 -7.55 -16.36
CA GLU A 38 -13.59 -6.87 -16.79
C GLU A 38 -12.80 -6.37 -15.57
N SER A 39 -11.54 -6.03 -15.80
CA SER A 39 -10.66 -5.42 -14.81
C SER A 39 -9.92 -4.22 -15.39
N ILE A 40 -9.88 -3.12 -14.64
CA ILE A 40 -9.15 -1.90 -15.02
C ILE A 40 -7.96 -1.71 -14.10
N ASP A 41 -6.75 -1.72 -14.67
CA ASP A 41 -5.52 -1.38 -13.96
C ASP A 41 -5.32 0.14 -13.92
N LEU A 42 -5.42 0.71 -12.73
CA LEU A 42 -5.33 2.15 -12.52
C LEU A 42 -3.90 2.70 -12.62
N SER A 43 -2.86 1.86 -12.63
CA SER A 43 -1.49 2.36 -12.87
C SER A 43 -1.28 2.86 -14.29
N THR A 44 -2.08 2.37 -15.25
CA THR A 44 -1.91 2.68 -16.69
C THR A 44 -2.66 3.94 -17.13
N HIS A 45 -3.36 4.61 -16.21
CA HIS A 45 -4.22 5.75 -16.50
C HIS A 45 -3.64 7.04 -15.91
N ASN A 46 -3.84 8.15 -16.62
CA ASN A 46 -3.49 9.47 -16.14
C ASN A 46 -4.61 10.04 -15.25
N PHE A 47 -4.25 10.49 -14.06
CA PHE A 47 -5.16 11.13 -13.13
C PHE A 47 -4.92 12.63 -13.11
N ILE A 48 -5.99 13.39 -12.91
CA ILE A 48 -5.90 14.80 -12.52
C ILE A 48 -5.76 14.84 -11.00
N SER A 49 -4.76 15.56 -10.49
CA SER A 49 -4.52 15.70 -9.05
C SER A 49 -4.97 17.06 -8.55
N GLU A 50 -5.60 17.08 -7.39
CA GLU A 50 -5.92 18.27 -6.62
C GLU A 50 -5.36 18.12 -5.20
N VAL A 51 -4.61 19.11 -4.73
CA VAL A 51 -4.06 19.15 -3.37
C VAL A 51 -4.95 20.06 -2.53
N ASP A 52 -5.28 19.64 -1.32
CA ASP A 52 -6.09 20.48 -0.45
C ASP A 52 -5.37 21.75 -0.01
N SER A 53 -6.13 22.72 0.51
CA SER A 53 -5.59 24.00 0.98
C SER A 53 -4.57 23.89 2.13
N THR A 54 -4.57 22.75 2.84
CA THR A 54 -3.65 22.48 3.95
C THR A 54 -2.40 21.72 3.52
N SER A 55 -2.30 21.35 2.24
CA SER A 55 -1.27 20.45 1.70
C SER A 55 -1.15 19.11 2.43
N ASN A 56 -2.23 18.68 3.12
CA ASN A 56 -2.25 17.47 3.93
C ASN A 56 -2.96 16.30 3.24
N SER A 57 -3.71 16.60 2.17
CA SER A 57 -4.31 15.59 1.33
C SER A 57 -4.17 15.90 -0.15
N VAL A 58 -4.17 14.84 -0.94
CA VAL A 58 -4.19 14.89 -2.40
C VAL A 58 -5.27 13.94 -2.91
N THR A 59 -6.09 14.42 -3.83
CA THR A 59 -7.11 13.63 -4.52
C THR A 59 -6.74 13.50 -5.98
N PHE A 60 -6.73 12.27 -6.47
CA PHE A 60 -6.50 11.89 -7.85
C PHE A 60 -7.82 11.45 -8.48
N SER A 61 -8.24 12.11 -9.55
CA SER A 61 -9.49 11.81 -10.26
C SER A 61 -9.23 11.33 -11.68
N LEU A 62 -9.79 10.18 -12.03
CA LEU A 62 -9.91 9.71 -13.41
C LEU A 62 -11.25 10.22 -13.96
N GLN A 63 -11.19 11.10 -14.95
CA GLN A 63 -12.37 11.74 -15.52
C GLN A 63 -13.05 10.84 -16.56
N GLY A 64 -14.38 10.73 -16.47
CA GLY A 64 -15.23 10.25 -17.54
C GLY A 64 -15.65 11.40 -18.47
N GLN A 65 -16.71 11.20 -19.26
CA GLN A 65 -17.21 12.25 -20.16
C GLN A 65 -17.79 13.47 -19.41
N ASN A 66 -18.48 13.23 -18.28
CA ASN A 66 -19.18 14.29 -17.54
C ASN A 66 -18.70 14.44 -16.09
N ASP A 67 -18.26 13.35 -15.45
CA ASP A 67 -17.87 13.32 -14.03
C ASP A 67 -16.67 12.38 -13.80
N ALA A 68 -16.05 12.47 -12.63
CA ALA A 68 -15.01 11.54 -12.20
C ALA A 68 -15.58 10.14 -11.98
N ILE A 69 -15.06 9.16 -12.73
CA ILE A 69 -15.46 7.75 -12.63
C ILE A 69 -14.71 7.03 -11.51
N ILE A 70 -13.51 7.50 -11.17
CA ILE A 70 -12.72 6.97 -10.05
C ILE A 70 -12.04 8.13 -9.36
N GLN A 71 -12.17 8.21 -8.04
CA GLN A 71 -11.39 9.12 -7.21
C GLN A 71 -10.59 8.34 -6.20
N ARG A 72 -9.35 8.75 -6.00
CA ARG A 72 -8.46 8.21 -4.99
C ARG A 72 -7.86 9.34 -4.18
N SER A 73 -8.05 9.31 -2.87
CA SER A 73 -7.44 10.29 -1.97
C SER A 73 -6.35 9.65 -1.13
N TYR A 74 -5.36 10.47 -0.80
CA TYR A 74 -4.39 10.18 0.25
C TYR A 74 -4.38 11.36 1.21
N ARG A 75 -4.38 11.09 2.51
CA ARG A 75 -4.31 12.11 3.56
C ARG A 75 -3.39 11.65 4.68
N LEU A 76 -2.44 12.49 5.07
CA LEU A 76 -1.59 12.22 6.23
C LEU A 76 -2.36 12.45 7.53
N ASP A 77 -2.11 11.61 8.52
CA ASP A 77 -2.54 11.88 9.90
C ASP A 77 -1.45 12.65 10.67
N ASP A 78 -1.71 12.90 11.95
CA ASP A 78 -0.77 13.60 12.85
C ASP A 78 0.40 12.71 13.33
N GLN A 79 0.55 11.50 12.78
CA GLN A 79 1.55 10.50 13.15
C GLN A 79 2.25 9.96 11.88
N TYR A 80 2.13 8.65 11.60
CA TYR A 80 2.75 7.96 10.47
C TYR A 80 1.71 7.30 9.55
N GLY A 81 0.42 7.62 9.74
CA GLY A 81 -0.67 7.05 8.96
C GLY A 81 -0.92 7.81 7.67
N ILE A 82 -1.22 7.04 6.63
CA ILE A 82 -1.71 7.58 5.35
C ILE A 82 -3.11 6.99 5.14
N HIS A 83 -4.13 7.81 5.37
CA HIS A 83 -5.51 7.47 5.01
C HIS A 83 -5.62 7.38 3.49
N THR A 84 -6.22 6.29 3.00
CA THR A 84 -6.43 6.07 1.57
C THR A 84 -7.90 5.73 1.35
N ASP A 85 -8.58 6.49 0.50
CA ASP A 85 -9.94 6.18 0.05
C ASP A 85 -9.96 5.99 -1.46
N ILE A 86 -10.81 5.06 -1.92
CA ILE A 86 -11.10 4.86 -3.33
C ILE A 86 -12.62 4.89 -3.50
N SER A 87 -13.12 5.83 -4.30
CA SER A 87 -14.50 5.85 -4.75
C SER A 87 -14.56 5.52 -6.23
N VAL A 88 -15.57 4.74 -6.61
CA VAL A 88 -15.83 4.36 -7.99
C VAL A 88 -17.27 4.72 -8.29
N ASN A 89 -17.46 5.57 -9.30
CA ASN A 89 -18.75 6.11 -9.70
C ASN A 89 -19.04 5.73 -11.16
N SER A 90 -20.33 5.56 -11.49
CA SER A 90 -20.79 5.46 -12.88
C SER A 90 -20.17 4.33 -13.71
N MET A 91 -19.65 3.28 -13.06
CA MET A 91 -18.98 2.13 -13.69
C MET A 91 -19.82 0.83 -13.67
N GLY A 92 -21.11 0.92 -13.35
CA GLY A 92 -21.97 -0.24 -13.15
C GLY A 92 -21.63 -1.01 -11.86
N SER A 93 -21.97 -2.30 -11.81
CA SER A 93 -21.73 -3.14 -10.63
C SER A 93 -20.24 -3.42 -10.44
N ILE A 94 -19.68 -2.92 -9.34
CA ILE A 94 -18.31 -3.20 -8.91
C ILE A 94 -18.28 -4.51 -8.14
N ASN A 95 -17.46 -5.45 -8.62
CA ASN A 95 -17.28 -6.76 -8.01
C ASN A 95 -16.15 -6.76 -6.97
N GLY A 96 -15.26 -5.75 -7.00
CA GLY A 96 -14.21 -5.57 -6.01
C GLY A 96 -13.10 -4.63 -6.45
N VAL A 97 -12.21 -4.31 -5.52
CA VAL A 97 -10.98 -3.56 -5.74
C VAL A 97 -9.82 -4.34 -5.15
N ARG A 98 -8.76 -4.53 -5.93
CA ARG A 98 -7.48 -5.08 -5.44
C ARG A 98 -6.53 -3.93 -5.18
N LEU A 99 -5.84 -3.99 -4.04
CA LEU A 99 -4.70 -3.14 -3.70
C LEU A 99 -3.42 -3.98 -3.72
N ASP A 100 -2.36 -3.45 -4.33
CA ASP A 100 -1.08 -4.13 -4.47
C ASP A 100 -0.03 -3.57 -3.49
N LEU A 101 0.45 -4.43 -2.59
CA LEU A 101 1.53 -4.12 -1.64
C LEU A 101 2.75 -5.01 -1.86
N SER A 102 2.87 -5.62 -3.04
CA SER A 102 3.87 -6.66 -3.33
C SER A 102 5.32 -6.18 -3.31
N ALA A 103 5.57 -4.87 -3.41
CA ALA A 103 6.91 -4.30 -3.24
C ALA A 103 7.49 -4.56 -1.84
N GLY A 104 6.64 -4.82 -0.82
CA GLY A 104 7.10 -5.08 0.54
C GLY A 104 7.58 -3.81 1.24
N ILE A 105 8.73 -3.90 1.91
CA ILE A 105 9.37 -2.80 2.65
C ILE A 105 10.84 -2.71 2.23
N ALA A 106 11.37 -1.50 2.14
CA ALA A 106 12.77 -1.24 1.84
C ALA A 106 13.67 -2.02 2.81
N ASP A 107 14.67 -2.69 2.25
CA ASP A 107 15.66 -3.44 2.99
C ASP A 107 16.95 -2.65 3.08
N SER A 108 17.19 -2.11 4.26
CA SER A 108 18.33 -1.26 4.54
C SER A 108 19.44 -2.01 5.31
N GLU A 109 19.25 -3.30 5.61
CA GLU A 109 20.18 -4.07 6.44
C GLU A 109 21.22 -4.79 5.56
N ASN A 110 22.50 -4.68 5.92
CA ASN A 110 23.57 -5.41 5.22
C ASN A 110 23.83 -6.79 5.87
N ASN A 111 23.42 -6.97 7.13
CA ASN A 111 23.59 -8.23 7.86
C ASN A 111 22.50 -9.26 7.54
N THR A 112 22.86 -10.27 6.77
CA THR A 112 21.95 -11.36 6.34
C THR A 112 21.44 -12.25 7.47
N LYS A 113 22.15 -12.36 8.61
CA LYS A 113 21.68 -13.16 9.76
C LYS A 113 20.50 -12.47 10.46
N SER A 114 20.58 -11.16 10.65
CA SER A 114 19.51 -10.35 11.24
C SER A 114 18.24 -10.40 10.38
N LYS A 115 18.39 -10.39 9.04
CA LYS A 115 17.25 -10.50 8.10
C LYS A 115 16.40 -11.75 8.35
N ALA A 116 17.03 -12.90 8.54
CA ALA A 116 16.31 -14.16 8.80
C ALA A 116 15.56 -14.15 10.14
N GLN A 117 16.02 -13.37 11.11
CA GLN A 117 15.46 -13.30 12.45
C GLN A 117 14.39 -12.22 12.59
N ASP A 118 14.57 -11.05 11.99
CA ASP A 118 13.76 -9.88 12.32
C ASP A 118 12.59 -9.67 11.38
N TYR A 119 12.73 -10.09 10.12
CA TYR A 119 11.76 -9.77 9.07
C TYR A 119 10.55 -10.70 9.15
N ARG A 120 9.36 -10.10 9.18
CA ARG A 120 8.10 -10.80 9.41
C ARG A 120 6.99 -10.23 8.54
N PHE A 121 6.11 -11.12 8.08
CA PHE A 121 4.79 -10.78 7.59
C PHE A 121 3.77 -11.16 8.65
N TYR A 122 2.87 -10.25 8.94
CA TYR A 122 1.75 -10.44 9.84
C TYR A 122 0.45 -10.24 9.09
N LEU A 123 -0.54 -11.07 9.39
CA LEU A 123 -1.91 -10.93 8.91
C LEU A 123 -2.86 -11.18 10.07
N HIS A 124 -3.71 -10.20 10.37
CA HIS A 124 -4.80 -10.34 11.30
C HIS A 124 -6.11 -10.39 10.52
N ALA A 125 -6.72 -11.57 10.52
CA ALA A 125 -7.93 -11.90 9.78
C ALA A 125 -8.69 -13.00 10.53
N ASP A 126 -10.02 -13.00 10.47
CA ASP A 126 -10.87 -13.99 11.14
C ASP A 126 -10.58 -14.16 12.65
N ASN A 127 -10.25 -13.03 13.32
CA ASN A 127 -9.82 -12.95 14.72
C ASN A 127 -8.53 -13.72 15.07
N ASP A 128 -7.76 -14.15 14.07
CA ASP A 128 -6.50 -14.85 14.24
C ASP A 128 -5.33 -14.05 13.67
N ILE A 129 -4.17 -14.15 14.34
CA ILE A 129 -2.92 -13.52 13.89
C ILE A 129 -1.99 -14.58 13.32
N LEU A 130 -1.79 -14.51 12.01
CA LEU A 130 -0.77 -15.27 11.30
C LEU A 130 0.55 -14.51 11.33
N ASN A 131 1.61 -15.18 11.76
CA ASN A 131 2.98 -14.63 11.81
C ASN A 131 3.93 -15.51 11.01
N ILE A 132 4.44 -14.98 9.90
CA ILE A 132 5.28 -15.70 8.95
C ILE A 132 6.65 -15.01 8.85
N LYS A 133 7.73 -15.80 8.91
CA LYS A 133 9.06 -15.30 8.52
C LYS A 133 9.06 -15.00 7.03
N LEU A 134 9.57 -13.83 6.59
CA LEU A 134 9.55 -13.48 5.16
C LEU A 134 10.22 -14.54 4.27
N SER A 135 11.26 -15.22 4.75
CA SER A 135 11.91 -16.33 4.03
C SER A 135 11.00 -17.52 3.72
N LYS A 136 9.89 -17.67 4.45
CA LYS A 136 8.85 -18.67 4.21
C LYS A 136 7.69 -18.15 3.38
N LEU A 137 7.50 -16.82 3.30
CA LEU A 137 6.35 -16.23 2.60
C LEU A 137 6.35 -16.57 1.11
N GLY A 138 7.51 -16.52 0.44
CA GLY A 138 7.61 -16.89 -0.98
C GLY A 138 7.42 -18.39 -1.25
N LYS A 139 7.56 -19.25 -0.23
CA LYS A 139 7.38 -20.71 -0.36
C LYS A 139 5.97 -21.13 0.00
N ASN A 140 5.44 -20.58 1.10
CA ASN A 140 4.14 -20.88 1.67
C ASN A 140 3.41 -19.57 1.97
N PRO A 141 2.98 -18.82 0.92
CA PRO A 141 2.16 -17.64 1.13
C PRO A 141 0.83 -18.05 1.80
N PRO A 142 0.22 -17.19 2.64
CA PRO A 142 -1.15 -17.41 3.10
C PRO A 142 -2.05 -17.68 1.89
N GLN A 143 -2.88 -18.72 1.95
CA GLN A 143 -3.79 -19.13 0.88
C GLN A 143 -5.22 -19.12 1.40
N GLY A 144 -6.16 -18.96 0.47
CA GLY A 144 -7.59 -19.01 0.75
C GLY A 144 -8.22 -17.63 0.86
N SER A 145 -9.49 -17.64 1.23
CA SER A 145 -10.29 -16.44 1.46
C SER A 145 -10.50 -16.26 2.95
N TYR A 146 -10.39 -15.02 3.42
CA TYR A 146 -10.70 -14.65 4.79
C TYR A 146 -12.09 -14.02 4.82
N SER A 147 -12.89 -14.33 5.84
CA SER A 147 -14.24 -13.78 5.97
C SER A 147 -14.23 -12.36 6.52
N SER A 148 -13.18 -12.01 7.27
CA SER A 148 -12.91 -10.70 7.83
C SER A 148 -11.41 -10.41 7.75
N PHE A 149 -11.09 -9.20 7.33
CA PHE A 149 -9.73 -8.66 7.37
C PHE A 149 -9.70 -7.54 8.42
N ALA A 150 -8.59 -7.40 9.13
CA ALA A 150 -8.40 -6.27 10.06
C ALA A 150 -7.16 -5.47 9.68
N TRP A 151 -6.01 -6.15 9.54
CA TRP A 151 -4.77 -5.52 9.09
C TRP A 151 -3.76 -6.55 8.61
N ALA A 152 -2.82 -6.11 7.78
CA ALA A 152 -1.62 -6.86 7.42
C ALA A 152 -0.40 -5.96 7.52
N ALA A 153 0.75 -6.53 7.84
CA ALA A 153 1.97 -5.77 8.02
C ALA A 153 3.21 -6.51 7.53
N VAL A 154 4.13 -5.76 6.92
CA VAL A 154 5.49 -6.21 6.62
C VAL A 154 6.43 -5.44 7.55
N ARG A 155 7.18 -6.19 8.36
CA ARG A 155 8.10 -5.66 9.36
C ARG A 155 9.54 -5.98 8.95
N SER A 156 10.39 -4.96 8.92
CA SER A 156 11.86 -5.09 8.84
C SER A 156 12.46 -5.12 10.24
N LYS A 157 13.75 -4.79 10.40
CA LYS A 157 14.38 -4.71 11.72
C LYS A 157 13.89 -3.54 12.56
N TYR A 158 13.69 -2.38 11.92
CA TYR A 158 13.37 -1.12 12.61
C TYR A 158 12.02 -0.53 12.19
N PHE A 159 11.50 -0.88 11.01
CA PHE A 159 10.33 -0.24 10.44
C PHE A 159 9.24 -1.25 10.09
N THR A 160 8.00 -0.79 10.04
CA THR A 160 6.83 -1.59 9.65
C THR A 160 5.99 -0.77 8.70
N ILE A 161 5.60 -1.38 7.59
CA ILE A 161 4.48 -0.88 6.77
C ILE A 161 3.29 -1.78 7.08
N ALA A 162 2.16 -1.17 7.43
CA ALA A 162 0.92 -1.87 7.68
C ALA A 162 -0.22 -1.26 6.85
N ILE A 163 -1.13 -2.12 6.41
CA ILE A 163 -2.43 -1.74 5.88
C ILE A 163 -3.49 -2.20 6.86
N LYS A 164 -4.48 -1.35 7.08
CA LYS A 164 -5.58 -1.57 8.02
C LYS A 164 -6.89 -1.12 7.35
N GLU A 165 -7.96 -1.87 7.61
CA GLU A 165 -9.34 -1.49 7.27
C GLU A 165 -9.96 -0.53 8.31
#